data_AF-A0AAW8RZ60-F1
#
_entry.id   AF-A0AAW8RZ60-F1
#
_cell.length_a   1.000
_cell.length_b   1.000
_cell.length_c   1.000
_cell.angle_alpha   90.00
_cell.angle_beta   90.00
_cell.angle_gamma   90.00
#
_symmetry.space_group_name_H-M   'P 1'
#
loop_
_entity.id
_entity.type
_entity.pdbx_description
1 polymer ?
#
loop_
_entity_poly.entity_id
_entity_poly.type
_entity_poly.pdbx_seq_one_letter_code
_entity_poly.pdbx_strand_id
1 'polypeptide(L)'
;NKFDTVKAIEQLAPRIFEGMTVEEKVQYIKDNFISFSVTTRAKASSPNNKNLKVGIFLESTESYTTKIQGDATEFTDFTTEINDSNFIDSNGNINVLSYVDSSNGVTAASLNTDYIGVQLMVSLNPLTVLNKAGFANEDDLALKADKEEVNTHLMDQENPHGVTAAQVGAYSKEESDENFTNKSDAEVTYAKKTDLTKEKVGLGNVDNFTTATQTEAEAAFNEERFMVPRTTRNLVDRNFGQPFTSGTKFIAHRGNSYFYPENSLMAFEKTTRHWGAETDIQLSTDGKWYCFHDKTVDRMTNGTGNFMDKTSSQIDALRLDTGNGISTLSDIEKKIPTFDQYLNACLKARIVPVIEI
;
A
#
# COMPACT_ATOMS: atom_id res chain seq x y z
N ASN A 1 -35.82 -4.69 22.48
CA ASN A 1 -34.83 -3.88 21.73
C ASN A 1 -33.63 -4.73 21.41
N LYS A 2 -33.05 -4.55 20.22
CA LYS A 2 -31.95 -5.37 19.70
C LYS A 2 -30.74 -4.47 19.47
N PHE A 3 -29.60 -4.82 20.04
CA PHE A 3 -28.32 -4.14 19.82
C PHE A 3 -27.41 -5.06 19.00
N ASP A 4 -27.00 -4.59 17.82
CA ASP A 4 -26.15 -5.32 16.88
C ASP A 4 -24.68 -5.06 17.20
N THR A 5 -24.01 -6.07 17.78
CA THR A 5 -22.62 -5.94 18.23
C THR A 5 -21.64 -5.90 17.06
N VAL A 6 -21.96 -6.61 15.97
CA VAL A 6 -21.16 -6.64 14.74
C VAL A 6 -21.09 -5.24 14.15
N LYS A 7 -22.25 -4.60 13.95
CA LYS A 7 -22.32 -3.25 13.39
C LYS A 7 -21.65 -2.22 14.30
N ALA A 8 -21.79 -2.36 15.62
CA ALA A 8 -21.14 -1.46 16.57
C ALA A 8 -19.61 -1.51 16.47
N ILE A 9 -19.04 -2.71 16.30
CA ILE A 9 -17.58 -2.89 16.14
C ILE A 9 -17.12 -2.45 14.75
N GLU A 10 -17.87 -2.71 13.68
CA GLU A 10 -17.52 -2.24 12.32
C GLU A 10 -17.46 -0.71 12.23
N GLN A 11 -18.24 0.01 13.04
CA GLN A 11 -18.14 1.47 13.13
C GLN A 11 -16.85 1.96 13.79
N LEU A 12 -16.26 1.17 14.69
CA LEU A 12 -15.02 1.51 15.39
C LEU A 12 -13.77 1.04 14.63
N ALA A 13 -13.83 -0.17 14.08
CA ALA A 13 -12.76 -0.80 13.33
C ALA A 13 -13.31 -1.25 11.96
N PRO A 14 -13.32 -0.34 10.96
CA PRO A 14 -13.78 -0.68 9.62
C PRO A 14 -13.00 -1.87 9.05
N ARG A 15 -13.70 -2.76 8.33
CA ARG A 15 -13.13 -3.94 7.65
C ARG A 15 -12.56 -5.03 8.56
N ILE A 16 -12.65 -4.91 9.88
CA ILE A 16 -12.15 -5.93 10.83
C ILE A 16 -12.74 -7.32 10.55
N PHE A 17 -13.98 -7.37 10.07
CA PHE A 17 -14.72 -8.58 9.73
C PHE A 17 -14.76 -8.91 8.23
N GLU A 18 -13.96 -8.22 7.40
CA GLU A 18 -13.94 -8.47 5.96
C GLU A 18 -13.47 -9.90 5.66
N GLY A 19 -14.29 -10.63 4.90
CA GLY A 19 -14.07 -12.04 4.57
C GLY A 19 -14.57 -13.05 5.60
N MET A 20 -15.17 -12.60 6.72
CA MET A 20 -15.71 -13.50 7.77
C MET A 20 -17.21 -13.76 7.58
N THR A 21 -17.62 -15.00 7.83
CA THR A 21 -19.02 -15.43 7.99
C THR A 21 -19.65 -14.86 9.26
N VAL A 22 -20.99 -14.91 9.39
CA VAL A 22 -21.67 -14.38 10.59
C VAL A 22 -21.20 -15.12 11.84
N GLU A 23 -21.05 -16.42 11.77
CA GLU A 23 -20.57 -17.25 12.88
C GLU A 23 -19.16 -16.86 13.32
N GLU A 24 -18.24 -16.66 12.36
CA GLU A 24 -16.87 -16.23 12.64
C GLU A 24 -16.82 -14.83 13.26
N LYS A 25 -17.66 -13.89 12.78
CA LYS A 25 -17.78 -12.56 13.37
C LYS A 25 -18.22 -12.64 14.82
N VAL A 26 -19.28 -13.39 15.10
CA VAL A 26 -19.81 -13.54 16.47
C VAL A 26 -18.79 -14.19 17.38
N GLN A 27 -18.09 -15.23 16.90
CA GLN A 27 -17.04 -15.89 17.67
C GLN A 27 -15.89 -14.93 17.98
N TYR A 28 -15.41 -14.17 16.98
CA TYR A 28 -14.38 -13.14 17.18
C TYR A 28 -14.79 -12.13 18.25
N ILE A 29 -16.04 -11.67 18.22
CA ILE A 29 -16.56 -10.73 19.23
C ILE A 29 -16.55 -11.37 20.61
N LYS A 30 -16.98 -12.64 20.74
CA LYS A 30 -17.00 -13.37 22.01
C LYS A 30 -15.60 -13.62 22.57
N ASP A 31 -14.62 -13.92 21.71
CA ASP A 31 -13.23 -14.16 22.10
C ASP A 31 -12.53 -12.88 22.59
N ASN A 32 -12.94 -11.73 22.06
CA ASN A 32 -12.39 -10.41 22.38
C ASN A 32 -13.28 -9.61 23.34
N PHE A 33 -14.31 -10.23 23.90
CA PHE A 33 -15.29 -9.59 24.77
C PHE A 33 -14.70 -9.28 26.15
N ILE A 34 -14.94 -8.07 26.66
CA ILE A 34 -14.61 -7.69 28.04
C ILE A 34 -15.89 -7.58 28.86
N SER A 35 -16.78 -6.67 28.46
CA SER A 35 -18.02 -6.39 29.14
C SER A 35 -19.00 -5.69 28.21
N PHE A 36 -20.27 -5.62 28.60
CA PHE A 36 -21.17 -4.59 28.10
C PHE A 36 -22.01 -4.04 29.24
N SER A 37 -22.36 -2.76 29.18
CA SER A 37 -23.30 -2.15 30.10
C SER A 37 -24.64 -1.91 29.42
N VAL A 38 -25.72 -2.12 30.17
CA VAL A 38 -27.08 -1.77 29.75
C VAL A 38 -27.58 -0.68 30.67
N THR A 39 -27.94 0.45 30.09
CA THR A 39 -28.59 1.57 30.78
C THR A 39 -30.02 1.69 30.28
N THR A 40 -30.98 1.80 31.18
CA THR A 40 -32.38 2.08 30.84
C THR A 40 -32.89 3.23 31.68
N ARG A 41 -33.48 4.24 31.01
CA ARG A 41 -34.24 5.30 31.66
C ARG A 41 -35.71 5.06 31.43
N ALA A 42 -36.45 4.79 32.49
CA ALA A 42 -37.88 4.52 32.36
C ALA A 42 -38.66 4.91 33.62
N LYS A 43 -39.98 5.05 33.44
CA LYS A 43 -40.96 5.24 34.50
C LYS A 43 -41.98 4.10 34.45
N ALA A 44 -42.18 3.43 35.56
CA ALA A 44 -43.18 2.38 35.73
C ALA A 44 -44.43 2.92 36.44
N SER A 45 -45.60 2.48 36.00
CA SER A 45 -46.87 2.76 36.67
C SER A 45 -47.65 1.47 36.88
N SER A 46 -48.02 1.22 38.12
CA SER A 46 -48.77 0.05 38.59
C SER A 46 -49.32 0.38 39.98
N PRO A 47 -50.50 -0.14 40.37
CA PRO A 47 -51.12 0.22 41.64
C PRO A 47 -50.21 0.03 42.85
N ASN A 48 -49.48 -1.09 42.92
CA ASN A 48 -48.63 -1.43 44.07
C ASN A 48 -47.23 -1.95 43.71
N ASN A 49 -46.84 -2.00 42.42
CA ASN A 49 -45.51 -2.51 42.02
C ASN A 49 -44.90 -1.69 40.88
N LYS A 50 -44.09 -0.69 41.25
CA LYS A 50 -43.39 0.18 40.28
C LYS A 50 -41.96 -0.30 40.03
N ASN A 51 -41.68 -1.59 40.28
CA ASN A 51 -40.37 -2.15 39.96
C ASN A 51 -40.24 -2.39 38.46
N LEU A 52 -39.39 -1.61 37.83
CA LEU A 52 -38.84 -1.93 36.52
C LEU A 52 -38.01 -3.19 36.63
N LYS A 53 -38.14 -4.07 35.63
CA LYS A 53 -37.20 -5.17 35.37
C LYS A 53 -36.62 -5.02 33.98
N VAL A 54 -35.32 -5.25 33.85
CA VAL A 54 -34.66 -5.35 32.54
C VAL A 54 -34.03 -6.73 32.43
N GLY A 55 -34.52 -7.50 31.47
CA GLY A 55 -34.03 -8.81 31.12
C GLY A 55 -33.16 -8.79 29.87
N ILE A 56 -32.17 -9.68 29.82
CA ILE A 56 -31.33 -9.90 28.65
C ILE A 56 -31.50 -11.34 28.20
N PHE A 57 -31.70 -11.55 26.91
CA PHE A 57 -31.93 -12.86 26.33
C PHE A 57 -30.68 -13.74 26.42
N LEU A 58 -30.86 -14.99 26.83
CA LEU A 58 -29.83 -16.02 26.85
C LEU A 58 -30.29 -17.18 25.95
N GLU A 59 -29.64 -17.30 24.80
CA GLU A 59 -30.01 -18.25 23.73
C GLU A 59 -29.97 -19.71 24.19
N SER A 60 -29.00 -20.09 25.03
CA SER A 60 -28.87 -21.46 25.53
C SER A 60 -30.04 -21.95 26.39
N THR A 61 -30.84 -21.02 26.92
CA THR A 61 -32.04 -21.31 27.73
C THR A 61 -33.33 -20.83 27.07
N GLU A 62 -33.23 -20.21 25.89
CA GLU A 62 -34.33 -19.54 25.19
C GLU A 62 -35.16 -18.61 26.09
N SER A 63 -34.50 -17.91 27.03
CA SER A 63 -35.20 -17.13 28.07
C SER A 63 -34.53 -15.78 28.35
N TYR A 64 -35.30 -14.84 28.91
CA TYR A 64 -34.78 -13.57 29.40
C TYR A 64 -34.37 -13.69 30.86
N THR A 65 -33.12 -13.37 31.17
CA THR A 65 -32.61 -13.31 32.54
C THR A 65 -32.66 -11.87 33.05
N THR A 66 -33.39 -11.60 34.14
CA THR A 66 -33.43 -10.27 34.76
C THR A 66 -32.06 -9.88 35.31
N LYS A 67 -31.54 -8.73 34.88
CA LYS A 67 -30.25 -8.17 35.34
C LYS A 67 -30.41 -6.87 36.12
N ILE A 68 -31.46 -6.11 35.84
CA ILE A 68 -31.82 -4.90 36.56
C ILE A 68 -33.18 -5.11 37.20
N GLN A 69 -33.33 -4.71 38.46
CA GLN A 69 -34.62 -4.56 39.12
C GLN A 69 -34.58 -3.39 40.09
N GLY A 70 -35.58 -2.50 40.03
CA GLY A 70 -35.69 -1.40 41.00
C GLY A 70 -36.90 -0.50 40.79
N ASP A 71 -37.21 0.31 41.81
CA ASP A 71 -38.37 1.21 41.81
C ASP A 71 -38.17 2.38 40.84
N ALA A 72 -39.05 2.45 39.83
CA ALA A 72 -39.04 3.46 38.79
C ALA A 72 -40.31 4.33 38.87
N THR A 73 -40.65 4.83 40.07
CA THR A 73 -41.83 5.70 40.26
C THR A 73 -41.79 6.96 39.40
N GLU A 74 -40.59 7.52 39.18
CA GLU A 74 -40.32 8.58 38.22
C GLU A 74 -39.32 8.08 37.16
N PHE A 75 -39.01 8.91 36.16
CA PHE A 75 -37.97 8.55 35.19
C PHE A 75 -36.62 8.44 35.89
N THR A 76 -36.19 7.20 36.09
CA THR A 76 -34.94 6.85 36.79
C THR A 76 -34.03 6.09 35.84
N ASP A 77 -32.73 6.39 35.88
CA ASP A 77 -31.71 5.65 35.17
C ASP A 77 -31.29 4.43 35.98
N PHE A 78 -31.26 3.26 35.34
CA PHE A 78 -30.69 2.04 35.89
C PHE A 78 -29.61 1.54 34.96
N THR A 79 -28.45 1.19 35.52
CA THR A 79 -27.32 0.66 34.77
C THR A 79 -26.82 -0.62 35.43
N THR A 80 -26.47 -1.61 34.60
CA THR A 80 -25.73 -2.80 35.05
C THR A 80 -24.68 -3.16 34.02
N GLU A 81 -23.56 -3.70 34.49
CA GLU A 81 -22.50 -4.24 33.66
C GLU A 81 -22.61 -5.77 33.63
N ILE A 82 -22.43 -6.35 32.45
CA ILE A 82 -22.45 -7.79 32.21
C ILE A 82 -21.10 -8.19 31.62
N ASN A 83 -20.42 -9.11 32.30
CA ASN A 83 -19.11 -9.66 31.92
C ASN A 83 -19.25 -11.10 31.38
N ASP A 84 -20.36 -11.39 30.70
CA ASP A 84 -20.69 -12.70 30.15
C ASP A 84 -21.11 -12.56 28.68
N SER A 85 -20.27 -13.09 27.78
CA SER A 85 -20.46 -13.03 26.33
C SER A 85 -21.58 -13.95 25.82
N ASN A 86 -22.11 -14.85 26.65
CA ASN A 86 -23.22 -15.74 26.27
C ASN A 86 -24.54 -15.00 26.01
N PHE A 87 -24.65 -13.75 26.47
CA PHE A 87 -25.79 -12.87 26.18
C PHE A 87 -25.73 -12.25 24.77
N ILE A 88 -24.68 -12.53 23.99
CA ILE A 88 -24.60 -12.23 22.56
C ILE A 88 -25.10 -13.48 21.82
N ASP A 89 -26.23 -13.36 21.12
CA ASP A 89 -26.84 -14.47 20.37
C ASP A 89 -26.01 -14.89 19.15
N SER A 90 -26.39 -16.02 18.55
CA SER A 90 -25.79 -16.57 17.32
C SER A 90 -25.80 -15.60 16.13
N ASN A 91 -26.67 -14.60 16.14
CA ASN A 91 -26.75 -13.55 15.12
C ASN A 91 -25.95 -12.29 15.50
N GLY A 92 -25.19 -12.30 16.61
CA GLY A 92 -24.36 -11.18 17.06
C GLY A 92 -25.14 -10.08 17.77
N ASN A 93 -26.21 -10.40 18.48
CA ASN A 93 -27.07 -9.39 19.08
C ASN A 93 -27.27 -9.57 20.57
N ILE A 94 -27.37 -8.42 21.24
CA ILE A 94 -27.80 -8.32 22.63
C ILE A 94 -29.26 -7.91 22.62
N ASN A 95 -30.14 -8.82 23.05
CA ASN A 95 -31.58 -8.57 23.08
C ASN A 95 -32.00 -8.16 24.50
N VAL A 96 -32.47 -6.93 24.62
CA VAL A 96 -32.87 -6.31 25.90
C VAL A 96 -34.38 -6.13 25.94
N LEU A 97 -35.00 -6.59 27.03
CA LEU A 97 -36.43 -6.45 27.31
C LEU A 97 -36.63 -5.71 28.64
N SER A 98 -37.30 -4.57 28.59
CA SER A 98 -37.74 -3.84 29.78
C SER A 98 -39.22 -4.12 30.02
N TYR A 99 -39.58 -4.51 31.24
CA TYR A 99 -40.94 -4.89 31.60
C TYR A 99 -41.26 -4.58 33.07
N VAL A 100 -42.54 -4.62 33.41
CA VAL A 100 -43.06 -4.41 34.77
C VAL A 100 -44.13 -5.47 35.01
N ASP A 101 -44.10 -6.10 36.17
CA ASP A 101 -45.13 -7.07 36.55
C ASP A 101 -46.37 -6.34 37.09
N SER A 102 -47.56 -6.82 36.72
CA SER A 102 -48.80 -6.40 37.38
C SER A 102 -48.72 -6.70 38.87
N SER A 103 -49.09 -5.73 39.71
CA SER A 103 -49.02 -5.89 41.16
C SER A 103 -50.01 -6.92 41.72
N ASN A 104 -51.04 -7.30 40.95
CA ASN A 104 -52.10 -8.22 41.37
C ASN A 104 -52.56 -9.17 40.24
N GLY A 105 -51.89 -9.16 39.08
CA GLY A 105 -52.24 -9.99 37.93
C GLY A 105 -53.48 -9.56 37.15
N VAL A 106 -54.18 -8.50 37.56
CA VAL A 106 -55.46 -8.06 36.96
C VAL A 106 -55.43 -6.60 36.53
N THR A 107 -54.70 -5.74 37.24
CA THR A 107 -54.53 -4.33 36.87
C THR A 107 -53.36 -4.17 35.91
N ALA A 108 -53.59 -3.47 34.80
CA ALA A 108 -52.55 -3.22 33.81
C ALA A 108 -51.40 -2.42 34.44
N ALA A 109 -50.16 -2.93 34.26
CA ALA A 109 -48.95 -2.16 34.48
C ALA A 109 -48.56 -1.49 33.17
N SER A 110 -48.01 -0.27 33.24
CA SER A 110 -47.47 0.42 32.08
C SER A 110 -46.02 0.79 32.32
N LEU A 111 -45.20 0.67 31.28
CA LEU A 111 -43.82 1.12 31.27
C LEU A 111 -43.65 2.20 30.21
N ASN A 112 -43.13 3.35 30.61
CA ASN A 112 -42.73 4.41 29.69
C ASN A 112 -41.21 4.49 29.66
N THR A 113 -40.60 4.13 28.54
CA THR A 113 -39.16 4.10 28.35
C THR A 113 -38.73 5.31 27.55
N ASP A 114 -37.80 6.09 28.10
CA ASP A 114 -37.17 7.23 27.41
C ASP A 114 -36.09 6.71 26.47
N TYR A 115 -35.08 6.03 27.02
CA TYR A 115 -34.05 5.38 26.22
C TYR A 115 -33.56 4.06 26.84
N ILE A 116 -32.98 3.23 25.98
CA ILE A 116 -32.13 2.10 26.36
C ILE A 116 -30.78 2.31 25.67
N GLY A 117 -29.72 2.44 26.45
CA GLY A 117 -28.35 2.50 25.99
C GLY A 117 -27.66 1.16 26.21
N VAL A 118 -26.86 0.73 25.25
CA VAL A 118 -25.95 -0.40 25.40
C VAL A 118 -24.55 0.09 25.03
N GLN A 119 -23.58 -0.12 25.92
CA GLN A 119 -22.18 0.16 25.67
C GLN A 119 -21.42 -1.16 25.67
N LEU A 120 -20.73 -1.46 24.57
CA LEU A 120 -19.93 -2.67 24.42
C LEU A 120 -18.44 -2.35 24.59
N MET A 121 -17.75 -3.14 25.40
CA MET A 121 -16.30 -3.10 25.56
C MET A 121 -15.67 -4.38 25.01
N VAL A 122 -14.74 -4.21 24.06
CA VAL A 122 -13.96 -5.29 23.44
C VAL A 122 -12.48 -4.93 23.42
N SER A 123 -11.61 -5.94 23.49
CA SER A 123 -10.17 -5.80 23.33
C SER A 123 -9.80 -6.12 21.88
N LEU A 124 -9.32 -5.13 21.13
CA LEU A 124 -8.87 -5.36 19.75
C LEU A 124 -7.35 -5.24 19.66
N ASN A 125 -6.71 -6.11 18.88
CA ASN A 125 -5.30 -5.98 18.57
C ASN A 125 -5.10 -4.78 17.60
N PRO A 126 -4.37 -3.71 17.98
CA PRO A 126 -4.20 -2.54 17.14
C PRO A 126 -3.56 -2.85 15.79
N LEU A 127 -2.65 -3.82 15.74
CA LEU A 127 -1.96 -4.20 14.51
C LEU A 127 -2.93 -4.87 13.52
N THR A 128 -3.77 -5.78 13.99
CA THR A 128 -4.78 -6.44 13.16
C THR A 128 -5.81 -5.45 12.63
N VAL A 129 -6.22 -4.47 13.45
CA VAL A 129 -7.10 -3.38 13.02
C VAL A 129 -6.43 -2.54 11.94
N LEU A 130 -5.16 -2.15 12.13
CA LEU A 130 -4.40 -1.37 11.15
C LEU A 130 -4.17 -2.14 9.85
N ASN A 131 -3.94 -3.46 9.93
CA ASN A 131 -3.78 -4.31 8.75
C ASN A 131 -5.06 -4.40 7.94
N LYS A 132 -6.19 -4.75 8.59
CA LYS A 132 -7.49 -4.79 7.92
C LYS A 132 -7.92 -3.43 7.35
N ALA A 133 -7.53 -2.34 8.01
CA ALA A 133 -7.77 -0.98 7.51
C ALA A 133 -6.82 -0.56 6.37
N GLY A 134 -5.76 -1.35 6.08
CA GLY A 134 -4.78 -1.08 5.01
C GLY A 134 -3.68 -0.08 5.40
N PHE A 135 -3.51 0.21 6.69
CA PHE A 135 -2.48 1.13 7.20
C PHE A 135 -1.16 0.44 7.60
N ALA A 136 -1.17 -0.89 7.76
CA ALA A 136 0.01 -1.68 8.07
C ALA A 136 -0.07 -3.03 7.35
N ASN A 137 1.06 -3.63 6.99
CA ASN A 137 1.08 -5.04 6.63
C ASN A 137 1.64 -5.83 7.81
N GLU A 138 0.95 -6.89 8.26
CA GLU A 138 1.50 -7.79 9.29
C GLU A 138 2.79 -8.48 8.78
N ASP A 139 2.92 -8.68 7.47
CA ASP A 139 4.15 -9.22 6.86
C ASP A 139 5.35 -8.27 7.04
N ASP A 140 5.12 -6.96 7.19
CA ASP A 140 6.20 -6.00 7.45
C ASP A 140 6.80 -6.18 8.86
N LEU A 141 6.12 -6.88 9.79
CA LEU A 141 6.75 -7.27 11.04
C LEU A 141 7.82 -8.35 10.87
N ALA A 142 7.69 -9.21 9.86
CA ALA A 142 8.74 -10.18 9.52
C ALA A 142 9.96 -9.49 8.90
N LEU A 143 9.82 -8.24 8.42
CA LEU A 143 10.90 -7.40 7.91
C LEU A 143 11.57 -6.55 8.99
N LYS A 144 11.09 -6.59 10.25
CA LYS A 144 11.76 -5.90 11.35
C LYS A 144 13.06 -6.64 11.65
N ALA A 145 14.18 -5.97 11.41
CA ALA A 145 15.49 -6.47 11.81
C ALA A 145 15.47 -6.76 13.32
N ASP A 146 15.93 -7.94 13.71
CA ASP A 146 16.06 -8.29 15.12
C ASP A 146 17.05 -7.32 15.77
N LYS A 147 16.74 -6.85 16.98
CA LYS A 147 17.67 -6.03 17.76
C LYS A 147 19.02 -6.74 17.91
N GLU A 148 19.02 -8.06 18.02
CA GLU A 148 20.23 -8.86 18.08
C GLU A 148 20.98 -8.89 16.75
N GLU A 149 20.29 -8.99 15.62
CA GLU A 149 20.91 -8.88 14.27
C GLU A 149 21.50 -7.48 14.03
N VAL A 150 20.78 -6.41 14.40
CA VAL A 150 21.28 -5.03 14.28
C VAL A 150 22.50 -4.80 15.16
N ASN A 151 22.49 -5.30 16.39
CA ASN A 151 23.64 -5.18 17.29
C ASN A 151 24.84 -6.01 16.80
N THR A 152 24.58 -7.20 16.24
CA THR A 152 25.61 -8.03 15.63
C THR A 152 26.24 -7.31 14.45
N HIS A 153 25.41 -6.73 13.56
CA HIS A 153 25.87 -5.94 12.42
C HIS A 153 26.70 -4.71 12.83
N LEU A 154 26.31 -4.01 13.90
CA LEU A 154 27.07 -2.85 14.42
C LEU A 154 28.45 -3.24 14.97
N MET A 155 28.63 -4.49 15.39
CA MET A 155 29.87 -5.02 15.95
C MET A 155 30.66 -5.87 14.94
N ASP A 156 30.11 -6.08 13.74
CA ASP A 156 30.69 -6.89 12.68
C ASP A 156 31.83 -6.13 11.98
N GLN A 157 33.05 -6.63 12.15
CA GLN A 157 34.27 -6.09 11.53
C GLN A 157 34.60 -6.75 10.17
N GLU A 158 33.78 -7.68 9.68
CA GLU A 158 33.88 -8.24 8.33
C GLU A 158 33.07 -7.44 7.28
N ASN A 159 32.24 -6.50 7.73
CA ASN A 159 31.43 -5.59 6.91
C ASN A 159 32.11 -4.18 6.85
N PRO A 160 31.99 -3.37 5.76
CA PRO A 160 32.98 -2.35 5.38
C PRO A 160 33.03 -1.10 6.26
N HIS A 161 32.35 -1.08 7.41
CA HIS A 161 32.35 0.03 8.35
C HIS A 161 33.25 -0.20 9.58
N GLY A 162 33.96 -1.34 9.67
CA GLY A 162 34.84 -1.68 10.80
C GLY A 162 36.10 -2.48 10.46
N VAL A 163 36.62 -2.36 9.23
CA VAL A 163 37.77 -3.16 8.77
C VAL A 163 39.10 -2.79 9.45
N THR A 164 39.91 -3.80 9.74
CA THR A 164 41.26 -3.64 10.31
C THR A 164 42.28 -3.24 9.24
N ALA A 165 43.40 -2.62 9.66
CA ALA A 165 44.49 -2.26 8.74
C ALA A 165 44.97 -3.46 7.91
N ALA A 166 45.09 -4.64 8.53
CA ALA A 166 45.47 -5.88 7.86
C ALA A 166 44.48 -6.31 6.76
N GLN A 167 43.17 -6.14 6.98
CA GLN A 167 42.13 -6.52 6.01
C GLN A 167 42.12 -5.61 4.76
N VAL A 168 42.52 -4.34 4.89
CA VAL A 168 42.64 -3.41 3.75
C VAL A 168 44.06 -3.37 3.17
N GLY A 169 44.97 -4.21 3.66
CA GLY A 169 46.37 -4.23 3.23
C GLY A 169 47.17 -2.98 3.63
N ALA A 170 46.71 -2.25 4.64
CA ALA A 170 47.44 -1.15 5.25
C ALA A 170 48.36 -1.68 6.36
N TYR A 171 49.54 -1.07 6.51
CA TYR A 171 50.45 -1.38 7.60
C TYR A 171 49.83 -1.06 8.96
N SER A 172 50.16 -1.83 10.00
CA SER A 172 49.91 -1.41 11.38
C SER A 172 50.61 -0.08 11.66
N LYS A 173 50.22 0.60 12.74
CA LYS A 173 50.90 1.85 13.12
C LYS A 173 52.38 1.59 13.39
N GLU A 174 52.70 0.52 14.11
CA GLU A 174 54.07 0.11 14.40
C GLU A 174 54.85 -0.26 13.12
N GLU A 175 54.23 -0.98 12.18
CA GLU A 175 54.85 -1.32 10.90
C GLU A 175 55.06 -0.09 10.01
N SER A 176 54.14 0.88 10.04
CA SER A 176 54.30 2.15 9.33
C SER A 176 55.46 2.94 9.92
N ASP A 177 55.50 3.04 11.25
CA ASP A 177 56.56 3.75 11.95
C ASP A 177 57.92 3.07 11.68
N GLU A 178 58.04 1.74 11.68
CA GLU A 178 59.29 1.07 11.31
C GLU A 178 59.67 1.25 9.82
N ASN A 179 58.71 1.12 8.91
CA ASN A 179 58.98 1.14 7.47
C ASN A 179 59.28 2.55 6.92
N PHE A 180 58.79 3.60 7.57
CA PHE A 180 58.83 4.97 7.05
C PHE A 180 59.60 5.98 7.90
N THR A 181 59.88 5.72 9.19
CA THR A 181 60.47 6.75 10.08
C THR A 181 61.93 7.11 9.75
N ASN A 182 62.64 6.31 8.96
CA ASN A 182 64.06 6.58 8.61
C ASN A 182 64.38 6.56 7.11
N LYS A 183 63.38 6.64 6.22
CA LYS A 183 63.63 6.67 4.77
C LYS A 183 63.50 8.08 4.21
N SER A 184 64.57 8.60 3.63
CA SER A 184 64.49 9.83 2.83
C SER A 184 63.80 9.55 1.48
N ASP A 185 63.18 10.57 0.88
CA ASP A 185 62.48 10.50 -0.42
C ASP A 185 63.32 9.88 -1.57
N ALA A 186 64.64 9.72 -1.40
CA ALA A 186 65.55 9.19 -2.41
C ALA A 186 65.66 7.65 -2.46
N GLU A 187 65.03 6.88 -1.56
CA GLU A 187 65.11 5.40 -1.56
C GLU A 187 63.84 4.69 -2.06
N VAL A 188 63.06 5.33 -2.95
CA VAL A 188 61.88 4.73 -3.60
C VAL A 188 62.28 3.84 -4.79
N THR A 189 63.27 2.96 -4.62
CA THR A 189 63.64 1.96 -5.66
C THR A 189 63.47 0.52 -5.19
N TYR A 190 62.56 0.26 -4.23
CA TYR A 190 62.22 -1.13 -3.87
C TYR A 190 60.73 -1.34 -3.51
N ALA A 191 59.83 -0.82 -4.35
CA ALA A 191 58.58 -1.53 -4.59
C ALA A 191 58.82 -2.40 -5.83
N LYS A 192 59.27 -3.65 -5.62
CA LYS A 192 59.36 -4.65 -6.68
C LYS A 192 57.97 -4.87 -7.28
N LYS A 193 57.65 -4.12 -8.35
CA LYS A 193 56.48 -4.34 -9.22
C LYS A 193 56.40 -5.77 -9.76
N THR A 194 57.46 -6.55 -9.65
CA THR A 194 57.57 -7.93 -10.12
C THR A 194 56.92 -8.96 -9.21
N ASP A 195 56.57 -8.63 -7.95
CA ASP A 195 56.02 -9.59 -6.99
C ASP A 195 54.50 -9.50 -6.78
N LEU A 196 53.81 -8.54 -7.43
CA LEU A 196 52.35 -8.43 -7.42
C LEU A 196 51.76 -9.33 -8.51
N THR A 197 51.19 -10.46 -8.10
CA THR A 197 50.45 -11.38 -8.99
C THR A 197 48.94 -11.14 -8.83
N LYS A 198 48.14 -11.53 -9.83
CA LYS A 198 46.67 -11.40 -9.80
C LYS A 198 46.02 -12.04 -8.57
N GLU A 199 46.57 -13.14 -8.09
CA GLU A 199 46.11 -13.81 -6.86
C GLU A 199 46.36 -12.97 -5.62
N LYS A 200 47.51 -12.29 -5.54
CA LYS A 200 47.84 -11.44 -4.39
C LYS A 200 46.98 -10.18 -4.30
N VAL A 201 46.33 -9.77 -5.38
CA VAL A 201 45.41 -8.63 -5.42
C VAL A 201 43.94 -9.05 -5.56
N GLY A 202 43.62 -10.34 -5.36
CA GLY A 202 42.24 -10.83 -5.38
C GLY A 202 41.58 -10.89 -6.76
N LEU A 203 42.34 -10.72 -7.85
CA LEU A 203 41.87 -10.74 -9.24
C LEU A 203 42.13 -12.09 -9.93
N GLY A 204 42.30 -13.18 -9.16
CA GLY A 204 42.64 -14.51 -9.68
C GLY A 204 41.62 -15.07 -10.70
N ASN A 205 40.34 -14.74 -10.50
CA ASN A 205 39.18 -15.15 -11.30
C ASN A 205 38.85 -14.18 -12.46
N VAL A 206 39.63 -13.11 -12.64
CA VAL A 206 39.45 -12.20 -13.77
C VAL A 206 40.23 -12.76 -14.96
N ASP A 207 39.51 -13.13 -16.00
CA ASP A 207 40.10 -13.60 -17.26
C ASP A 207 40.91 -12.47 -17.92
N ASN A 208 42.18 -12.77 -18.26
CA ASN A 208 43.07 -11.81 -18.87
C ASN A 208 42.92 -11.85 -20.39
N PHE A 209 41.80 -11.37 -20.91
CA PHE A 209 41.65 -11.19 -22.34
C PHE A 209 42.56 -10.05 -22.78
N THR A 210 43.58 -10.39 -23.55
CA THR A 210 44.51 -9.40 -24.08
C THR A 210 43.79 -8.53 -25.12
N THR A 211 44.21 -7.27 -25.29
CA THR A 211 43.63 -6.40 -26.33
C THR A 211 43.99 -6.96 -27.70
N ALA A 212 43.05 -6.87 -28.65
CA ALA A 212 43.31 -7.31 -30.02
C ALA A 212 44.37 -6.42 -30.67
N THR A 213 45.31 -7.01 -31.39
CA THR A 213 46.20 -6.26 -32.31
C THR A 213 45.39 -5.70 -33.48
N GLN A 214 45.93 -4.70 -34.20
CA GLN A 214 45.26 -4.11 -35.36
C GLN A 214 44.82 -5.18 -36.38
N THR A 215 45.70 -6.13 -36.68
CA THR A 215 45.41 -7.24 -37.60
C THR A 215 44.31 -8.16 -37.07
N GLU A 216 44.30 -8.48 -35.77
CA GLU A 216 43.25 -9.30 -35.14
C GLU A 216 41.91 -8.55 -35.07
N ALA A 217 41.93 -7.23 -34.85
CA ALA A 217 40.74 -6.38 -34.88
C ALA A 217 40.11 -6.34 -36.29
N GLU A 218 40.94 -6.42 -37.34
CA GLU A 218 40.50 -6.45 -38.75
C GLU A 218 40.06 -7.86 -39.20
N ALA A 219 40.63 -8.94 -38.63
CA ALA A 219 40.37 -10.34 -39.04
C ALA A 219 39.05 -10.96 -38.53
N ALA A 220 38.24 -10.20 -37.80
CA ALA A 220 36.80 -10.39 -37.60
C ALA A 220 36.28 -11.58 -36.76
N PHE A 221 37.09 -12.46 -36.15
CA PHE A 221 36.59 -13.36 -35.10
C PHE A 221 37.72 -13.90 -34.20
N ASN A 222 37.74 -13.49 -32.94
CA ASN A 222 38.53 -14.12 -31.88
C ASN A 222 37.77 -14.01 -30.56
N GLU A 223 37.34 -15.15 -30.02
CA GLU A 223 36.54 -15.24 -28.78
C GLU A 223 37.38 -15.07 -27.50
N GLU A 224 38.71 -15.03 -27.62
CA GLU A 224 39.65 -14.87 -26.50
C GLU A 224 40.18 -13.44 -26.35
N ARG A 225 39.49 -12.43 -26.91
CA ARG A 225 39.96 -11.03 -26.92
C ARG A 225 38.88 -10.03 -26.53
N PHE A 226 39.28 -8.97 -25.82
CA PHE A 226 38.36 -8.03 -25.18
C PHE A 226 37.71 -7.02 -26.16
N MET A 227 38.31 -6.79 -27.33
CA MET A 227 37.93 -5.68 -28.22
C MET A 227 38.09 -6.04 -29.71
N VAL A 228 37.32 -7.00 -30.21
CA VAL A 228 37.16 -7.16 -31.67
C VAL A 228 35.96 -6.31 -32.11
N PRO A 229 36.13 -5.30 -32.99
CA PRO A 229 35.05 -4.38 -33.39
C PRO A 229 33.77 -5.07 -33.84
N ARG A 230 33.86 -6.27 -34.43
CA ARG A 230 32.70 -7.06 -34.86
C ARG A 230 31.94 -7.70 -33.71
N THR A 231 32.60 -8.25 -32.68
CA THR A 231 31.89 -8.78 -31.50
C THR A 231 31.29 -7.65 -30.68
N THR A 232 31.97 -6.52 -30.53
CA THR A 232 31.40 -5.30 -29.93
C THR A 232 30.16 -4.84 -30.71
N ARG A 233 30.24 -4.77 -32.05
CA ARG A 233 29.09 -4.46 -32.90
C ARG A 233 27.95 -5.46 -32.74
N ASN A 234 28.22 -6.77 -32.77
CA ASN A 234 27.18 -7.79 -32.61
C ASN A 234 26.50 -7.70 -31.23
N LEU A 235 27.24 -7.36 -30.18
CA LEU A 235 26.73 -7.23 -28.82
C LEU A 235 25.88 -5.96 -28.69
N VAL A 236 26.28 -4.87 -29.34
CA VAL A 236 25.48 -3.65 -29.48
C VAL A 236 24.22 -3.89 -30.32
N ASP A 237 24.32 -4.57 -31.47
CA ASP A 237 23.18 -4.90 -32.32
C ASP A 237 22.19 -5.83 -31.57
N ARG A 238 22.71 -6.83 -30.83
CA ARG A 238 21.89 -7.74 -30.03
C ARG A 238 21.18 -7.05 -28.86
N ASN A 239 21.85 -6.10 -28.19
CA ASN A 239 21.34 -5.51 -26.94
C ASN A 239 20.66 -4.15 -27.15
N PHE A 240 20.93 -3.44 -28.24
CA PHE A 240 20.53 -2.03 -28.43
C PHE A 240 20.03 -1.67 -29.84
N GLY A 241 19.98 -2.59 -30.82
CA GLY A 241 19.57 -2.21 -32.17
C GLY A 241 19.11 -3.36 -33.05
N GLN A 242 17.80 -3.60 -33.09
CA GLN A 242 17.22 -4.09 -34.34
C GLN A 242 17.41 -2.98 -35.38
N PRO A 243 18.06 -3.22 -36.52
CA PRO A 243 18.14 -2.20 -37.56
C PRO A 243 16.72 -1.86 -38.00
N PHE A 244 16.32 -0.59 -37.87
CA PHE A 244 15.04 -0.11 -38.39
C PHE A 244 15.01 -0.42 -39.89
N THR A 245 14.13 -1.33 -40.30
CA THR A 245 13.94 -1.67 -41.71
C THR A 245 12.88 -0.74 -42.30
N SER A 246 12.73 -0.74 -43.63
CA SER A 246 11.68 0.03 -44.31
C SER A 246 10.25 -0.35 -43.85
N GLY A 247 10.07 -1.51 -43.21
CA GLY A 247 8.80 -1.97 -42.65
C GLY A 247 8.58 -1.63 -41.16
N THR A 248 9.54 -1.02 -40.47
CA THR A 248 9.41 -0.74 -39.04
C THR A 248 8.40 0.38 -38.78
N LYS A 249 7.39 0.07 -37.96
CA LYS A 249 6.36 1.02 -37.53
C LYS A 249 6.79 1.70 -36.24
N PHE A 250 6.94 3.02 -36.30
CA PHE A 250 7.19 3.82 -35.11
C PHE A 250 5.87 4.17 -34.44
N ILE A 251 5.83 4.07 -33.12
CA ILE A 251 4.66 4.38 -32.30
C ILE A 251 5.05 5.54 -31.38
N ALA A 252 4.24 6.59 -31.35
CA ALA A 252 4.44 7.72 -30.45
C ALA A 252 3.95 7.32 -29.05
N HIS A 253 4.89 7.06 -28.13
CA HIS A 253 4.59 6.67 -26.75
C HIS A 253 3.89 7.81 -26.01
N ARG A 254 2.64 7.56 -25.59
CA ARG A 254 1.70 8.52 -24.99
C ARG A 254 1.43 9.74 -25.87
N GLY A 255 1.41 9.52 -27.18
CA GLY A 255 1.36 10.55 -28.21
C GLY A 255 2.71 11.26 -28.42
N ASN A 256 2.69 12.45 -29.02
CA ASN A 256 3.87 13.29 -29.23
C ASN A 256 4.33 13.97 -27.92
N SER A 257 4.63 13.15 -26.91
CA SER A 257 5.00 13.53 -25.53
C SER A 257 6.33 14.30 -25.43
N TYR A 258 7.12 14.30 -26.50
CA TYR A 258 8.31 15.13 -26.61
C TYR A 258 7.97 16.63 -26.69
N PHE A 259 6.86 17.00 -27.34
CA PHE A 259 6.46 18.40 -27.53
C PHE A 259 5.25 18.83 -26.70
N TYR A 260 4.41 17.88 -26.29
CA TYR A 260 3.17 18.12 -25.55
C TYR A 260 3.12 17.23 -24.31
N PRO A 261 2.25 17.53 -23.32
CA PRO A 261 2.09 16.66 -22.17
C PRO A 261 1.67 15.25 -22.62
N GLU A 262 2.22 14.22 -21.99
CA GLU A 262 1.85 12.83 -22.24
C GLU A 262 0.34 12.62 -22.10
N ASN A 263 -0.24 11.73 -22.91
CA ASN A 263 -1.68 11.43 -22.92
C ASN A 263 -2.60 12.66 -23.04
N SER A 264 -2.14 13.76 -23.65
CA SER A 264 -2.97 14.93 -23.95
C SER A 264 -3.54 14.88 -25.36
N LEU A 265 -4.67 15.57 -25.59
CA LEU A 265 -5.28 15.62 -26.92
C LEU A 265 -4.32 16.21 -27.96
N MET A 266 -3.52 17.19 -27.56
CA MET A 266 -2.50 17.81 -28.42
C MET A 266 -1.36 16.86 -28.75
N ALA A 267 -0.92 16.02 -27.81
CA ALA A 267 0.08 14.99 -28.09
C ALA A 267 -0.42 14.03 -29.19
N PHE A 268 -1.70 13.65 -29.15
CA PHE A 268 -2.29 12.77 -30.17
C PHE A 268 -2.47 13.49 -31.51
N GLU A 269 -3.14 14.64 -31.53
CA GLU A 269 -3.44 15.37 -32.78
C GLU A 269 -2.18 15.85 -33.52
N LYS A 270 -1.09 16.09 -32.81
CA LYS A 270 0.18 16.58 -33.37
C LYS A 270 1.20 15.47 -33.62
N THR A 271 0.77 14.22 -33.63
CA THR A 271 1.61 13.09 -34.05
C THR A 271 1.61 12.99 -35.57
N THR A 272 2.74 13.31 -36.21
CA THR A 272 2.85 13.39 -37.69
C THR A 272 3.90 12.46 -38.32
N ARG A 273 4.84 11.94 -37.52
CA ARG A 273 5.99 11.13 -37.99
C ARG A 273 5.94 9.67 -37.56
N HIS A 274 4.87 9.25 -36.90
CA HIS A 274 4.69 7.90 -36.37
C HIS A 274 3.54 7.21 -37.09
N TRP A 275 3.61 5.88 -37.19
CA TRP A 275 2.54 5.06 -37.73
C TRP A 275 1.35 5.00 -36.78
N GLY A 276 1.61 5.02 -35.48
CA GLY A 276 0.58 5.02 -34.44
C GLY A 276 0.92 5.95 -33.28
N ALA A 277 -0.07 6.17 -32.41
CA ALA A 277 0.13 6.76 -31.10
C ALA A 277 -0.37 5.77 -30.05
N GLU A 278 0.48 5.50 -29.07
CA GLU A 278 0.12 4.69 -27.91
C GLU A 278 -0.53 5.59 -26.84
N THR A 279 -1.44 5.01 -26.06
CA THR A 279 -2.05 5.63 -24.89
C THR A 279 -2.36 4.58 -23.82
N ASP A 280 -2.26 5.01 -22.57
CA ASP A 280 -2.70 4.27 -21.39
C ASP A 280 -4.16 4.63 -21.07
N ILE A 281 -5.00 3.64 -20.74
CA ILE A 281 -6.40 3.89 -20.38
C ILE A 281 -6.70 3.62 -18.91
N GLN A 282 -7.56 4.45 -18.32
CA GLN A 282 -8.14 4.22 -17.00
C GLN A 282 -9.63 4.53 -16.95
N LEU A 283 -10.31 3.88 -16.01
CA LEU A 283 -11.76 3.93 -15.84
C LEU A 283 -12.12 4.81 -14.62
N SER A 284 -13.04 5.75 -14.82
CA SER A 284 -13.65 6.50 -13.72
C SER A 284 -14.63 5.64 -12.90
N THR A 285 -14.96 6.05 -11.68
CA THR A 285 -15.91 5.32 -10.81
C THR A 285 -17.31 5.18 -11.40
N ASP A 286 -17.70 6.08 -12.30
CA ASP A 286 -18.96 6.09 -13.03
C ASP A 286 -18.87 5.50 -14.45
N GLY A 287 -17.78 4.79 -14.76
CA GLY A 287 -17.69 3.91 -15.94
C GLY A 287 -17.27 4.58 -17.25
N LYS A 288 -16.59 5.72 -17.19
CA LYS A 288 -16.09 6.44 -18.38
C LYS A 288 -14.58 6.28 -18.54
N TRP A 289 -14.14 5.98 -19.76
CA TRP A 289 -12.72 5.75 -20.07
C TRP A 289 -11.97 7.03 -20.42
N TYR A 290 -10.77 7.14 -19.88
CA TYR A 290 -9.86 8.28 -20.04
C TYR A 290 -8.45 7.81 -20.39
N CYS A 291 -7.69 8.69 -21.06
CA CYS A 291 -6.29 8.47 -21.38
C CYS A 291 -5.41 8.98 -20.24
N PHE A 292 -4.86 8.10 -19.40
CA PHE A 292 -4.04 8.47 -18.24
C PHE A 292 -3.20 7.31 -17.72
N HIS A 293 -1.88 7.52 -17.53
CA HIS A 293 -0.94 6.46 -17.17
C HIS A 293 -0.89 6.16 -15.66
N ASP A 294 -0.67 7.18 -14.83
CA ASP A 294 -0.33 6.97 -13.42
C ASP A 294 -1.54 6.51 -12.60
N LYS A 295 -1.32 5.70 -11.57
CA LYS A 295 -2.36 5.31 -10.61
C LYS A 295 -2.99 6.51 -9.90
N THR A 296 -2.22 7.58 -9.68
CA THR A 296 -2.70 8.80 -9.03
C THR A 296 -2.56 9.99 -9.97
N VAL A 297 -3.39 11.02 -9.77
CA VAL A 297 -3.41 12.18 -10.67
C VAL A 297 -2.30 13.20 -10.38
N ASP A 298 -1.54 13.00 -9.30
CA ASP A 298 -0.65 13.96 -8.64
C ASP A 298 0.52 14.42 -9.51
N ARG A 299 1.11 13.54 -10.34
CA ARG A 299 2.29 13.90 -11.15
C ARG A 299 1.95 14.80 -12.33
N MET A 300 0.80 14.56 -12.94
CA MET A 300 0.48 15.15 -14.25
C MET A 300 -0.57 16.26 -14.18
N THR A 301 -1.24 16.43 -13.04
CA THR A 301 -2.39 17.32 -12.91
C THR A 301 -2.34 18.15 -11.63
N ASN A 302 -3.15 19.19 -11.61
CA ASN A 302 -3.37 20.04 -10.44
C ASN A 302 -4.20 19.40 -9.31
N GLY A 303 -4.47 18.10 -9.36
CA GLY A 303 -5.23 17.36 -8.35
C GLY A 303 -4.37 16.37 -7.58
N THR A 304 -4.98 15.66 -6.62
CA THR A 304 -4.31 14.63 -5.82
C THR A 304 -5.17 13.37 -5.66
N GLY A 305 -4.51 12.25 -5.36
CA GLY A 305 -5.15 10.97 -5.04
C GLY A 305 -5.34 10.04 -6.25
N ASN A 306 -5.84 8.85 -5.97
CA ASN A 306 -6.04 7.78 -6.95
C ASN A 306 -6.99 8.21 -8.09
N PHE A 307 -6.65 7.87 -9.33
CA PHE A 307 -7.47 8.14 -10.50
C PHE A 307 -8.80 7.37 -10.43
N MET A 308 -8.73 6.09 -10.08
CA MET A 308 -9.90 5.18 -10.05
C MET A 308 -10.90 5.48 -8.93
N ASP A 309 -10.58 6.39 -8.01
CA ASP A 309 -11.50 6.84 -6.96
C ASP A 309 -12.31 8.09 -7.39
N LYS A 310 -12.11 8.58 -8.62
CA LYS A 310 -12.75 9.80 -9.15
C LYS A 310 -13.88 9.50 -10.13
N THR A 311 -14.95 10.26 -10.01
CA THR A 311 -16.02 10.33 -11.02
C THR A 311 -15.55 11.07 -12.28
N SER A 312 -16.21 10.83 -13.42
CA SER A 312 -15.94 11.54 -14.67
C SER A 312 -15.99 13.07 -14.51
N SER A 313 -16.94 13.59 -13.72
CA SER A 313 -17.06 15.02 -13.45
C SER A 313 -15.85 15.58 -12.68
N GLN A 314 -15.27 14.80 -11.76
CA GLN A 314 -14.07 15.19 -11.03
C GLN A 314 -12.83 15.16 -11.94
N ILE A 315 -12.71 14.15 -12.81
CA ILE A 315 -11.62 14.04 -13.78
C ILE A 315 -11.68 15.18 -14.81
N ASP A 316 -12.87 15.50 -15.33
CA ASP A 316 -13.08 16.59 -16.29
C ASP A 316 -12.76 17.99 -15.70
N ALA A 317 -12.76 18.11 -14.37
CA ALA A 317 -12.37 19.32 -13.65
C ALA A 317 -10.85 19.48 -13.51
N LEU A 318 -10.08 18.39 -13.62
CA LEU A 318 -8.62 18.43 -13.52
C LEU A 318 -8.00 19.12 -14.73
N ARG A 319 -6.83 19.73 -14.50
CA ARG A 319 -5.98 20.29 -15.55
C ARG A 319 -4.60 19.68 -15.46
N LEU A 320 -4.10 19.25 -16.61
CA LEU A 320 -2.69 18.97 -16.79
C LEU A 320 -1.91 20.23 -16.42
N ASP A 321 -0.93 20.10 -15.53
CA ASP A 321 -0.10 21.20 -15.06
C ASP A 321 1.40 20.92 -15.26
N THR A 322 1.73 19.70 -15.68
CA THR A 322 3.08 19.19 -15.89
C THR A 322 3.20 18.60 -17.30
N GLY A 323 4.42 18.60 -17.86
CA GLY A 323 4.74 18.03 -19.17
C GLY A 323 5.29 19.03 -20.17
N ASN A 324 5.83 18.51 -21.28
CA ASN A 324 6.43 19.34 -22.32
C ASN A 324 5.39 20.25 -22.98
N GLY A 325 5.77 21.50 -23.27
CA GLY A 325 4.88 22.44 -23.96
C GLY A 325 3.64 22.89 -23.17
N ILE A 326 3.51 22.53 -21.88
CA ILE A 326 2.32 22.83 -21.06
C ILE A 326 1.99 24.33 -20.99
N SER A 327 3.01 25.19 -20.97
CA SER A 327 2.85 26.65 -20.96
C SER A 327 2.29 27.23 -22.26
N THR A 328 2.32 26.46 -23.35
CA THR A 328 1.78 26.86 -24.66
C THR A 328 0.31 26.47 -24.85
N LEU A 329 -0.22 25.64 -23.96
CA LEU A 329 -1.59 25.15 -24.02
C LEU A 329 -2.57 26.09 -23.30
N SER A 330 -3.74 26.26 -23.88
CA SER A 330 -4.88 26.88 -23.22
C SER A 330 -5.52 25.96 -22.18
N ASP A 331 -6.32 26.50 -21.27
CA ASP A 331 -6.98 25.72 -20.21
C ASP A 331 -7.92 24.64 -20.75
N ILE A 332 -8.47 24.80 -21.96
CA ILE A 332 -9.33 23.79 -22.58
C ILE A 332 -8.49 22.62 -23.15
N GLU A 333 -7.27 22.89 -23.59
CA GLU A 333 -6.32 21.89 -24.11
C GLU A 333 -5.60 21.12 -23.00
N LYS A 334 -5.58 21.66 -21.78
CA LYS A 334 -5.02 21.01 -20.59
C LYS A 334 -5.95 19.99 -19.94
N LYS A 335 -7.01 19.54 -20.59
CA LYS A 335 -7.90 18.50 -20.05
C LYS A 335 -7.33 17.11 -20.28
N ILE A 336 -7.64 16.19 -19.37
CA ILE A 336 -7.41 14.75 -19.57
C ILE A 336 -8.38 14.28 -20.66
N PRO A 337 -7.90 13.72 -21.79
CA PRO A 337 -8.76 13.25 -22.86
C PRO A 337 -9.56 12.03 -22.43
N THR A 338 -10.80 11.96 -22.88
CA THR A 338 -11.57 10.71 -22.90
C THR A 338 -11.03 9.77 -23.98
N PHE A 339 -11.27 8.48 -23.83
CA PHE A 339 -10.87 7.49 -24.83
C PHE A 339 -11.47 7.78 -26.22
N ASP A 340 -12.73 8.23 -26.27
CA ASP A 340 -13.39 8.64 -27.53
C ASP A 340 -12.68 9.84 -28.20
N GLN A 341 -12.21 10.81 -27.40
CA GLN A 341 -11.45 11.94 -27.92
C GLN A 341 -10.09 11.51 -28.47
N TYR A 342 -9.42 10.56 -27.82
CA TYR A 342 -8.20 9.96 -28.33
C TYR A 342 -8.41 9.27 -29.68
N LEU A 343 -9.44 8.42 -29.81
CA LEU A 343 -9.75 7.76 -31.08
C LEU A 343 -10.04 8.78 -32.20
N ASN A 344 -10.79 9.83 -31.89
CA ASN A 344 -11.05 10.93 -32.83
C ASN A 344 -9.78 11.69 -33.21
N ALA A 345 -8.86 11.91 -32.26
CA ALA A 345 -7.57 12.54 -32.54
C ALA A 345 -6.69 11.66 -33.43
N CYS A 346 -6.66 10.35 -33.21
CA CYS A 346 -5.95 9.40 -34.07
C CYS A 346 -6.52 9.42 -35.51
N LEU A 347 -7.84 9.44 -35.65
CA LEU A 347 -8.51 9.58 -36.95
C LEU A 347 -8.10 10.88 -37.66
N LYS A 348 -8.11 12.01 -36.93
CA LYS A 348 -7.73 13.33 -37.46
C LYS A 348 -6.27 13.38 -37.89
N ALA A 349 -5.37 12.79 -37.09
CA ALA A 349 -3.94 12.70 -37.36
C ALA A 349 -3.58 11.62 -38.40
N ARG A 350 -4.52 10.75 -38.78
CA ARG A 350 -4.33 9.60 -39.69
C ARG A 350 -3.27 8.62 -39.20
N ILE A 351 -3.32 8.32 -37.90
CA ILE A 351 -2.43 7.37 -37.23
C ILE A 351 -3.24 6.22 -36.61
N VAL A 352 -2.59 5.08 -36.40
CA VAL A 352 -3.21 3.91 -35.78
C VAL A 352 -3.24 4.05 -34.26
N PRO A 353 -4.41 3.86 -33.60
CA PRO A 353 -4.47 3.82 -32.15
C PRO A 353 -3.82 2.53 -31.62
N VAL A 354 -2.98 2.66 -30.60
CA VAL A 354 -2.35 1.58 -29.85
C VAL A 354 -2.71 1.77 -28.39
N ILE A 355 -3.22 0.74 -27.73
CA ILE A 355 -3.85 0.87 -26.42
C ILE A 355 -3.09 -0.02 -25.44
N GLU A 356 -2.55 0.59 -24.38
CA GLU A 356 -2.07 -0.09 -23.19
C GLU A 356 -3.23 -0.21 -22.19
N ILE A 357 -3.48 -1.45 -21.72
CA ILE A 357 -4.61 -1.80 -20.84
C ILE A 357 -4.10 -2.09 -19.43
#